data_AF-A0AAV0WQF8-F1
#
_entry.id   AF-A0AAV0WQF8-F1
#
_cell.length_a   1.000
_cell.length_b   1.000
_cell.length_c   1.000
_cell.angle_alpha   90.00
_cell.angle_beta   90.00
_cell.angle_gamma   90.00
#
_symmetry.space_group_name_H-M   'P 1'
#
loop_
_entity.id
_entity.type
_entity.pdbx_description
1 polymer ?
#
loop_
_entity_poly.entity_id
_entity_poly.type
_entity_poly.pdbx_seq_one_letter_code
_entity_poly.pdbx_strand_id
1 'polypeptide(L)'
;MEAATLYVLNEEGLSSEVLFSICSKLEQIESLQLIGCDLHADGLTSSIVNFFLITRVHFVCSRSNSIDNAKKEKSKLHRKSAKLV
;
A
#
# COMPACT_ATOMS: atom_id res chain seq x y z
N MET A 1 -3.06 9.84 -10.92
CA MET A 1 -3.39 9.07 -9.69
C MET A 1 -2.42 7.92 -9.48
N GLU A 2 -2.43 6.90 -10.34
CA GLU A 2 -1.62 5.68 -10.14
C GLU A 2 -0.11 5.92 -10.05
N ALA A 3 0.44 6.80 -10.90
CA ALA A 3 1.86 7.18 -10.87
C ALA A 3 2.25 7.92 -9.57
N ALA A 4 1.36 8.77 -9.05
CA ALA A 4 1.60 9.49 -7.79
C ALA A 4 1.54 8.53 -6.59
N THR A 5 0.63 7.56 -6.61
CA THR A 5 0.55 6.52 -5.58
C THR A 5 1.81 5.64 -5.61
N LEU A 6 2.27 5.21 -6.80
CA LEU A 6 3.49 4.41 -6.95
C LEU A 6 4.75 5.14 -6.48
N TYR A 7 4.82 6.46 -6.70
CA TYR A 7 5.95 7.29 -6.25
C TYR A 7 6.06 7.31 -4.72
N VAL A 8 4.96 7.63 -4.02
CA VAL A 8 4.93 7.67 -2.55
C VAL A 8 5.18 6.29 -1.94
N LEU A 9 4.64 5.22 -2.53
CA LEU A 9 4.86 3.85 -2.07
C LEU A 9 6.32 3.39 -2.17
N ASN A 10 7.10 3.95 -3.10
CA ASN A 10 8.50 3.59 -3.30
C ASN A 10 9.49 4.36 -2.43
N GLU A 11 9.17 5.60 -2.02
CA GLU A 11 10.11 6.43 -1.25
C GLU A 11 10.02 6.25 0.27
N GLU A 12 8.83 6.06 0.86
CA GLU A 12 8.68 6.15 2.32
C GLU A 12 8.62 4.80 3.05
N GLY A 13 8.47 3.68 2.33
CA GLY A 13 8.12 2.41 2.95
C GLY A 13 6.68 2.43 3.48
N LEU A 14 5.98 1.31 3.38
CA LEU A 14 4.59 1.26 3.79
C LEU A 14 4.45 1.38 5.31
N SER A 15 4.08 2.57 5.78
CA SER A 15 3.54 2.78 7.13
C SER A 15 2.08 3.22 7.04
N SER A 16 1.36 3.09 8.15
CA SER A 16 0.01 3.65 8.27
C SER A 16 -0.02 5.17 8.00
N GLU A 17 1.08 5.88 8.22
CA GLU A 17 1.19 7.33 7.94
C GLU A 17 1.12 7.65 6.44
N VAL A 18 1.65 6.77 5.58
CA VAL A 18 1.53 6.91 4.12
C VAL A 18 0.06 6.80 3.69
N LEU A 19 -0.69 5.88 4.32
CA LEU A 19 -2.13 5.71 4.10
C LEU A 19 -2.91 6.96 4.53
N PHE A 20 -2.64 7.47 5.73
CA PHE A 20 -3.27 8.70 6.22
C PHE A 20 -2.91 9.92 5.36
N SER A 21 -1.67 10.02 4.89
CA SER A 21 -1.25 11.08 3.97
C SER A 21 -1.96 11.02 2.62
N ILE A 22 -2.16 9.82 2.07
CA ILE A 22 -2.93 9.64 0.83
C ILE A 22 -4.40 10.05 1.04
N CYS A 23 -5.04 9.60 2.13
CA CYS A 23 -6.42 10.00 2.45
C CYS A 23 -6.55 11.52 2.62
N SER A 24 -5.64 12.13 3.38
CA SER A 24 -5.65 13.58 3.61
C SER A 24 -5.39 14.39 2.34
N LYS A 25 -4.61 13.85 1.39
CA LYS A 25 -4.42 14.45 0.05
C LYS A 25 -5.64 14.29 -0.85
N LEU A 26 -6.36 13.18 -0.76
CA LEU A 26 -7.60 12.98 -1.51
C LEU A 26 -8.70 13.92 -1.04
N GLU A 27 -8.78 14.21 0.26
CA GLU A 27 -9.70 15.21 0.84
C GLU A 27 -9.45 16.65 0.33
N GLN A 28 -8.22 16.96 -0.13
CA GLN A 28 -7.85 18.28 -0.66
C GLN A 28 -8.19 18.45 -2.14
N ILE A 29 -8.70 17.42 -2.83
CA ILE A 29 -9.05 17.52 -4.25
C ILE A 29 -10.45 18.14 -4.38
N GLU A 30 -10.50 19.42 -4.76
CA GLU A 30 -11.75 20.20 -4.89
C GLU A 30 -12.72 19.66 -5.95
N SER A 31 -12.25 18.85 -6.90
CA SER A 31 -13.06 18.32 -8.00
C SER A 31 -12.76 16.84 -8.22
N LEU A 32 -13.24 15.99 -7.32
CA LEU A 32 -13.28 14.56 -7.58
C LEU A 32 -14.54 14.26 -8.42
N GLN A 33 -14.36 13.73 -9.63
CA GLN A 33 -15.48 13.32 -10.45
C GLN A 33 -16.12 12.07 -9.82
N LEU A 34 -17.28 12.26 -9.19
CA LEU A 34 -17.98 11.19 -8.50
C LEU A 34 -18.56 10.20 -9.51
N ILE A 35 -18.51 8.92 -9.16
CA ILE A 35 -19.05 7.81 -9.93
C ILE A 35 -20.36 7.37 -9.29
N GLY A 36 -21.44 7.35 -10.07
CA GLY A 36 -22.75 6.88 -9.65
C GLY A 36 -23.87 7.83 -10.09
N CYS A 37 -25.12 7.48 -9.76
CA CYS A 37 -26.22 8.43 -9.85
C CYS A 37 -26.19 9.39 -8.64
N ASP A 38 -26.88 10.53 -8.75
CA ASP A 38 -26.88 11.61 -7.75
C ASP A 38 -27.12 11.12 -6.31
N LEU A 39 -27.94 10.08 -6.13
CA LEU A 39 -28.25 9.52 -4.81
C LEU A 39 -27.10 8.71 -4.18
N HIS A 40 -26.24 8.10 -5.01
CA HIS A 40 -25.24 7.12 -4.56
C HIS A 40 -23.80 7.48 -4.91
N ALA A 41 -23.58 8.60 -5.60
CA ALA A 41 -22.28 8.94 -6.18
C ALA A 41 -21.16 9.03 -5.12
N ASP A 42 -21.42 9.68 -3.98
CA ASP A 42 -20.46 9.79 -2.87
C ASP A 42 -20.13 8.43 -2.26
N GLY A 43 -21.15 7.64 -1.92
CA GLY A 43 -20.98 6.35 -1.27
C GLY A 43 -20.25 5.34 -2.15
N LEU A 44 -20.59 5.30 -3.44
CA LEU A 44 -19.94 4.43 -4.42
C LEU A 44 -18.49 4.85 -4.65
N THR A 45 -18.23 6.15 -4.87
CA THR A 45 -16.88 6.67 -5.08
C THR A 45 -15.99 6.40 -3.87
N SER A 46 -16.48 6.69 -2.66
CA SER A 46 -15.75 6.43 -1.41
C SER A 46 -15.43 4.94 -1.24
N SER A 47 -16.38 4.06 -1.57
CA SER A 47 -16.17 2.60 -1.50
C SER A 47 -15.11 2.12 -2.48
N ILE A 48 -15.09 2.66 -3.70
CA ILE A 48 -14.08 2.36 -4.72
C ILE A 48 -12.69 2.81 -4.25
N VAL A 49 -12.59 4.05 -3.76
CA VAL A 49 -11.34 4.61 -3.24
C VAL A 49 -10.81 3.76 -2.08
N ASN A 50 -11.67 3.45 -1.10
CA ASN A 50 -11.30 2.63 0.05
C ASN A 50 -10.83 1.23 -0.38
N PHE A 51 -11.58 0.57 -1.28
CA PHE A 51 -11.20 -0.74 -1.79
C PHE A 51 -9.83 -0.72 -2.47
N PHE A 52 -9.57 0.27 -3.33
CA PHE A 52 -8.29 0.43 -4.01
C PHE A 52 -7.14 0.61 -3.01
N LEU A 53 -7.31 1.51 -2.03
CA LEU A 53 -6.29 1.79 -1.02
C LEU A 53 -5.97 0.56 -0.17
N ILE A 54 -7.00 -0.12 0.36
CA ILE A 54 -6.85 -1.34 1.18
C ILE A 54 -6.15 -2.43 0.37
N THR A 55 -6.59 -2.68 -0.86
CA THR A 55 -6.03 -3.72 -1.73
C THR A 55 -4.57 -3.43 -2.07
N ARG A 56 -4.25 -2.18 -2.40
CA ARG A 56 -2.86 -1.79 -2.68
C ARG A 56 -1.96 -1.98 -1.48
N VAL A 57 -2.42 -1.58 -0.30
CA VAL A 57 -1.67 -1.75 0.94
C VAL A 57 -1.43 -3.21 1.25
N HIS A 58 -2.46 -4.06 1.12
CA HIS A 58 -2.30 -5.50 1.27
C HIS A 58 -1.21 -6.03 0.35
N PHE A 59 -1.25 -5.75 -0.96
CA PHE A 59 -0.27 -6.31 -1.89
C PHE A 59 1.15 -5.88 -1.56
N VAL A 60 1.36 -4.60 -1.19
CA VAL A 60 2.69 -4.13 -0.86
C VAL A 60 3.20 -4.73 0.45
N CYS A 61 2.37 -4.78 1.50
CA CYS A 61 2.72 -5.44 2.76
C CYS A 61 3.07 -6.92 2.55
N SER A 62 2.26 -7.65 1.79
CA SER A 62 2.54 -9.06 1.46
C SER A 62 3.86 -9.23 0.70
N ARG A 63 4.15 -8.36 -0.26
CA ARG A 63 5.41 -8.37 -1.01
C ARG A 63 6.60 -8.08 -0.10
N SER A 64 6.52 -7.05 0.74
CA SER A 64 7.56 -6.67 1.69
C SER A 64 7.86 -7.82 2.67
N ASN A 65 6.81 -8.40 3.26
CA ASN A 65 6.93 -9.53 4.18
C ASN A 65 7.56 -10.76 3.51
N SER A 66 7.21 -11.03 2.25
CA SER A 66 7.84 -12.12 1.48
C SER A 66 9.34 -11.91 1.29
N ILE A 67 9.76 -10.70 0.92
CA ILE A 67 11.16 -10.33 0.73
C ILE A 67 11.94 -10.48 2.05
N ASP A 68 11.40 -9.97 3.15
CA ASP A 68 12.05 -10.03 4.45
C ASP A 68 12.16 -11.45 5.00
N ASN A 69 11.13 -12.27 4.81
CA ASN A 69 11.19 -13.68 5.16
C ASN A 69 12.25 -14.42 4.33
N ALA A 70 12.35 -14.15 3.03
CA ALA A 70 13.40 -14.74 2.19
C ALA A 70 14.82 -14.35 2.67
N LYS A 71 15.03 -13.07 3.04
CA LYS A 71 16.30 -12.61 3.64
C LYS A 71 16.61 -13.30 4.96
N LYS A 72 15.60 -13.47 5.83
CA LYS A 72 15.74 -14.15 7.13
C LYS A 72 16.09 -15.62 6.94
N GLU A 73 15.44 -16.32 6.01
CA GLU A 73 15.76 -17.72 5.71
C GLU A 73 17.17 -17.88 5.13
N LYS A 74 17.57 -17.02 4.18
CA LYS A 74 18.95 -17.00 3.67
C LYS A 74 19.96 -16.79 4.80
N SER A 75 19.70 -15.86 5.71
CA SER A 75 20.56 -15.60 6.87
C SER A 75 20.61 -16.79 7.84
N LYS A 76 19.49 -17.49 8.06
CA LYS A 76 19.44 -18.73 8.86
C LYS A 76 20.32 -19.82 8.23
N LEU A 77 20.24 -20.02 6.92
CA LEU A 77 21.06 -21.00 6.20
C LEU A 77 22.55 -20.71 6.35
N HIS A 78 22.98 -19.46 6.10
CA HIS A 78 24.39 -19.08 6.29
C HIS A 78 24.88 -19.31 7.72
N ARG A 79 24.07 -18.98 8.74
CA ARG A 79 24.44 -19.25 10.15
C ARG A 79 24.55 -20.74 10.46
N LYS A 80 23.73 -21.59 9.84
CA LYS A 80 23.83 -23.05 10.02
C LYS A 80 25.11 -23.58 9.39
N SER A 81 25.41 -23.17 8.15
CA SER A 81 26.63 -23.58 7.44
C SER A 81 27.91 -23.14 8.17
N ALA A 82 27.94 -21.94 8.73
CA ALA A 82 29.11 -21.43 9.47
C ALA A 82 29.40 -22.17 10.79
N LYS A 83 28.43 -22.91 11.35
CA LYS A 83 28.61 -23.73 12.56
C LYS A 83 29.04 -25.17 12.27
N LEU A 84 29.02 -25.57 11.00
CA LEU A 84 29.39 -26.91 10.53
C LEU A 84 30.84 -26.95 10.01
N VAL A 85 31.57 -25.85 10.15
CA VAL A 85 33.00 -25.69 9.84
C VAL A 85 33.78 -25.66 11.14
#